data_AF-A0A3E4LU05-F1
#
_entry.id   AF-A0A3E4LU05-F1
#
_cell.length_a   1.000
_cell.length_b   1.000
_cell.length_c   1.000
_cell.angle_alpha   90.00
_cell.angle_beta   90.00
_cell.angle_gamma   90.00
#
_symmetry.space_group_name_H-M   'P 1'
#
loop_
_entity.id
_entity.type
_entity.pdbx_description
1 polymer ?
#
loop_
_entity_poly.entity_id
_entity_poly.type
_entity_poly.pdbx_seq_one_letter_code
_entity_poly.pdbx_strand_id
1 'polypeptide(L)'
;MLIDIILENDCSSCKEIFYKASRADEKIGVATVYRMINALEEIGAISRKNMYKVECPEECRQEGGCIITLDDDTTYHLTDQNWNRVVQEGLKQCGYLKDQKIAEIKIQSQIS
;
A
#
# COMPACT_ATOMS: atom_id res chain seq x y z
N MET A 1 25.66 -2.81 6.07
CA MET A 1 25.18 -4.10 6.60
C MET A 1 23.78 -4.00 7.20
N LEU A 2 23.57 -3.37 8.37
CA LEU A 2 22.21 -3.30 8.98
C LEU A 2 21.20 -2.55 8.08
N ILE A 3 21.64 -1.46 7.44
CA ILE A 3 20.81 -0.72 6.48
C ILE A 3 20.43 -1.62 5.30
N ASP A 4 21.39 -2.36 4.74
CA ASP A 4 21.15 -3.28 3.62
C ASP A 4 20.11 -4.34 4.00
N ILE A 5 20.26 -4.98 5.17
CA ILE A 5 19.30 -5.98 5.70
C ILE A 5 17.88 -5.39 5.86
N ILE A 6 17.77 -4.12 6.26
CA ILE A 6 16.48 -3.43 6.41
C ILE A 6 15.86 -3.10 5.04
N LEU A 7 16.68 -2.74 4.05
CA LEU A 7 16.21 -2.29 2.74
C LEU A 7 16.01 -3.41 1.71
N GLU A 8 16.59 -4.59 1.93
CA GLU A 8 16.45 -5.77 1.05
C GLU A 8 15.01 -6.29 0.93
N ASN A 9 14.03 -5.79 1.70
CA ASN A 9 12.60 -6.20 1.71
C ASN A 9 12.33 -7.70 1.97
N ASP A 10 13.35 -8.50 2.26
CA ASP A 10 13.25 -9.93 2.57
C ASP A 10 12.89 -10.22 4.05
N CYS A 11 12.45 -9.21 4.80
CA CYS A 11 12.07 -9.37 6.21
C CYS A 11 10.68 -8.80 6.43
N SER A 12 9.81 -9.62 7.01
CA SER A 12 8.40 -9.29 7.31
C SER A 12 8.21 -8.66 8.70
N SER A 13 9.26 -8.64 9.53
CA SER A 13 9.20 -8.10 10.88
C SER A 13 10.57 -7.67 11.43
N CYS A 14 10.55 -6.81 12.46
CA CYS A 14 11.76 -6.41 13.19
C CYS A 14 12.51 -7.59 13.85
N LYS A 15 11.80 -8.69 14.16
CA LYS A 15 12.42 -9.90 14.72
C LYS A 15 13.32 -10.60 13.70
N GLU A 16 12.87 -10.67 12.44
CA GLU A 16 13.65 -11.25 11.35
C GLU A 16 14.86 -10.37 11.00
N ILE A 17 14.67 -9.05 10.97
CA ILE A 17 15.76 -8.09 10.79
C ILE A 17 16.82 -8.29 11.89
N PHE A 18 16.40 -8.39 13.16
CA PHE A 18 17.31 -8.66 14.26
C PHE A 18 18.00 -10.02 14.12
N TYR A 19 17.28 -11.08 13.75
CA TYR A 19 17.85 -12.40 13.56
C TYR A 19 18.95 -12.41 12.46
N LYS A 20 18.69 -11.79 11.31
CA LYS A 20 19.69 -11.67 10.24
C LYS A 20 20.87 -10.78 10.67
N ALA A 21 20.59 -9.63 11.30
CA ALA A 21 21.63 -8.68 11.71
C ALA A 21 22.56 -9.24 12.79
N SER A 22 22.01 -9.91 13.82
CA SER A 22 22.79 -10.53 14.91
C SER A 22 23.68 -11.68 14.45
N ARG A 23 23.28 -12.40 13.38
CA ARG A 23 24.14 -13.43 12.77
C ARG A 23 25.31 -12.84 11.98
N ALA A 24 25.15 -11.63 11.47
CA ALA A 24 26.19 -10.93 10.72
C ALA A 24 27.12 -10.13 11.65
N ASP A 25 26.59 -9.55 12.74
CA ASP A 25 27.34 -8.92 13.81
C ASP A 25 26.63 -9.10 15.16
N GLU A 26 27.23 -9.91 16.04
CA GLU A 26 26.71 -10.24 17.37
C GLU A 26 26.58 -9.02 18.29
N LYS A 27 27.24 -7.90 17.97
CA LYS A 27 27.12 -6.64 18.74
C LYS A 27 25.81 -5.92 18.48
N ILE A 28 25.06 -6.30 17.44
CA ILE A 28 23.78 -5.68 17.11
C ILE A 28 22.70 -6.23 18.03
N GLY A 29 22.32 -5.43 19.02
CA GLY A 29 21.15 -5.70 19.86
C GLY A 29 19.83 -5.26 19.22
N VAL A 30 18.72 -5.84 19.71
CA VAL A 30 17.34 -5.50 19.31
C VAL A 30 17.09 -3.99 19.35
N ALA A 31 17.55 -3.30 20.39
CA ALA A 31 17.37 -1.85 20.54
C ALA A 31 18.06 -1.04 19.42
N THR A 32 19.15 -1.55 18.84
CA THR A 32 19.82 -0.89 17.71
C THR A 32 19.00 -1.02 16.43
N VAL A 33 18.36 -2.17 16.22
CA VAL A 33 17.45 -2.40 15.08
C VAL A 33 16.28 -1.42 15.11
N TYR A 34 15.58 -1.32 16.24
CA TYR A 34 14.44 -0.40 16.37
C TYR A 34 14.83 1.07 16.23
N ARG A 35 15.97 1.49 16.77
CA ARG A 35 16.46 2.86 16.59
C ARG A 35 16.77 3.19 15.14
N MET A 36 17.41 2.26 14.41
CA MET A 36 17.71 2.45 13.00
C MET A 36 16.43 2.53 12.16
N ILE A 37 15.46 1.66 12.43
CA ILE A 37 14.15 1.68 11.77
C ILE A 37 13.45 3.03 11.99
N ASN A 38 13.42 3.53 13.22
CA ASN A 38 12.81 4.83 13.51
C ASN A 38 13.54 5.97 12.77
N ALA A 39 14.87 5.99 12.79
CA ALA A 39 15.64 7.03 12.10
C ALA A 39 15.40 7.01 10.58
N LEU A 40 15.33 5.83 9.97
CA LEU A 40 15.03 5.68 8.54
C LEU A 40 13.60 6.10 8.19
N GLU A 41 12.64 5.89 9.09
CA GLU A 41 11.26 6.33 8.91
C GLU A 41 11.11 7.85 9.09
N GLU A 42 11.78 8.44 10.08
CA GLU A 42 11.78 9.89 10.32
C GLU A 42 12.29 10.70 9.12
N ILE A 43 13.27 10.16 8.38
CA ILE A 43 13.79 10.77 7.15
C ILE A 43 13.00 10.36 5.89
N GLY A 44 11.96 9.55 6.03
CA GLY A 44 11.12 9.08 4.93
C GLY A 44 11.78 8.03 4.01
N ALA A 45 12.90 7.42 4.42
CA ALA A 45 13.58 6.39 3.63
C ALA A 45 12.81 5.06 3.64
N ILE A 46 12.06 4.78 4.71
CA ILE A 46 11.17 3.62 4.82
C ILE A 46 9.82 4.02 5.41
N SER A 47 8.80 3.18 5.22
CA SER A 47 7.53 3.29 5.94
C SER A 47 7.23 1.97 6.63
N ARG A 48 6.81 1.99 7.91
CA ARG A 48 6.37 0.78 8.61
C ARG A 48 5.23 0.04 7.90
N LYS A 49 4.44 0.73 7.05
CA LYS A 49 3.42 0.10 6.21
C LYS A 49 4.00 -0.86 5.16
N ASN A 50 5.24 -0.63 4.71
CA ASN A 50 5.92 -1.48 3.72
C ASN A 50 6.68 -2.65 4.35
N MET A 51 7.04 -2.55 5.64
CA MET A 51 7.84 -3.56 6.35
C MET A 51 6.99 -4.77 6.77
N TYR A 52 5.70 -4.56 7.04
CA TYR A 52 4.71 -5.63 7.13
C TYR A 52 4.10 -5.83 5.74
N LYS A 53 4.92 -6.17 4.75
CA LYS A 53 4.39 -6.79 3.54
C LYS A 53 3.93 -8.17 3.99
N VAL A 54 2.69 -8.25 4.49
CA VAL A 54 1.97 -9.51 4.51
C VAL A 54 1.96 -9.90 3.04
N GLU A 55 2.72 -10.93 2.69
CA GLU A 55 2.53 -11.62 1.42
C GLU A 55 1.09 -12.12 1.47
N CYS A 56 0.16 -11.28 1.03
CA CYS A 56 -1.10 -11.78 0.54
C CYS A 56 -0.70 -12.76 -0.56
N PRO A 57 -1.11 -14.04 -0.48
CA PRO A 57 -0.87 -15.00 -1.55
C PRO A 57 -1.23 -14.36 -2.89
N GLU A 58 -0.48 -14.70 -3.94
CA GLU A 58 -0.48 -14.07 -5.29
C GLU A 58 -1.87 -13.96 -5.99
N GLU A 59 -2.96 -14.30 -5.33
CA GLU A 59 -4.34 -13.95 -5.68
C GLU A 59 -4.72 -12.50 -5.33
N CYS A 60 -3.94 -11.80 -4.50
CA CYS A 60 -4.07 -10.35 -4.33
C CYS A 60 -3.20 -9.59 -5.33
N ARG A 61 -3.34 -9.88 -6.63
CA ARG A 61 -3.25 -8.78 -7.60
C ARG A 61 -4.44 -7.89 -7.26
N GLN A 62 -4.21 -6.82 -6.49
CA GLN A 62 -5.08 -5.66 -6.58
C GLN A 62 -4.92 -5.19 -8.03
N GLU A 63 -5.72 -5.77 -8.93
CA GLU A 63 -6.14 -5.11 -10.15
C GLU A 63 -6.48 -3.69 -9.72
N GLY A 64 -5.88 -2.69 -10.39
CA GLY A 64 -6.10 -1.28 -10.09
C GLY A 64 -7.58 -1.04 -9.80
N GLY A 65 -7.88 -0.26 -8.79
CA GLY A 65 -9.23 -0.21 -8.27
C GLY A 65 -9.42 0.87 -7.23
N CYS A 66 -10.67 1.11 -6.84
CA CYS A 66 -11.01 2.05 -5.79
C CYS A 66 -11.65 1.34 -4.59
N ILE A 67 -11.47 1.95 -3.43
CA ILE A 67 -12.13 1.54 -2.19
C ILE A 67 -13.19 2.59 -1.87
N ILE A 68 -14.42 2.16 -1.68
CA ILE A 68 -15.54 3.03 -1.28
C ILE A 68 -15.95 2.63 0.13
N THR A 69 -15.88 3.57 1.06
CA THR A 69 -16.38 3.41 2.44
C THR A 69 -17.62 4.28 2.60
N LEU A 70 -18.73 3.67 3.01
CA LEU A 70 -19.99 4.34 3.30
C LEU A 70 -19.99 4.92 4.72
N ASP A 71 -21.00 5.71 5.06
CA ASP A 71 -21.15 6.35 6.37
C ASP A 71 -21.49 5.36 7.51
N ASP A 72 -21.88 4.13 7.17
CA ASP A 72 -22.10 3.01 8.09
C ASP A 72 -20.89 2.07 8.21
N ASP A 73 -19.70 2.53 7.76
CA ASP A 73 -18.44 1.78 7.69
C ASP A 73 -18.43 0.59 6.70
N THR A 74 -19.50 0.36 5.93
CA THR A 74 -19.48 -0.66 4.87
C THR A 74 -18.44 -0.30 3.81
N THR A 75 -17.56 -1.26 3.50
CA THR A 75 -16.46 -1.07 2.54
C THR A 75 -16.61 -1.95 1.31
N TYR A 76 -16.49 -1.35 0.13
CA TYR A 76 -16.47 -2.03 -1.16
C TYR A 76 -15.11 -1.90 -1.82
N HIS A 77 -14.58 -3.01 -2.32
CA HIS A 77 -13.37 -3.07 -3.14
C HIS A 77 -13.79 -3.25 -4.60
N LEU A 78 -13.63 -2.21 -5.41
CA LEU A 78 -13.96 -2.26 -6.83
C LEU A 78 -12.68 -2.42 -7.64
N THR A 79 -12.58 -3.49 -8.44
CA THR A 79 -11.56 -3.63 -9.50
C THR A 79 -11.80 -2.60 -10.61
N ASP A 80 -10.82 -2.39 -11.49
CA ASP A 80 -10.90 -1.44 -12.62
C ASP A 80 -12.16 -1.66 -13.47
N GLN A 81 -12.55 -2.92 -13.69
CA GLN A 81 -13.76 -3.26 -14.45
C GLN A 81 -15.04 -2.90 -13.68
N ASN A 82 -15.09 -3.20 -12.38
CA ASN A 82 -16.25 -2.90 -11.54
C ASN A 82 -16.40 -1.39 -11.31
N TRP A 83 -15.30 -0.68 -11.10
CA TRP A 83 -15.25 0.78 -10.98
C TRP A 83 -15.81 1.48 -12.23
N ASN A 84 -15.31 1.11 -13.42
CA ASN A 84 -15.77 1.71 -14.67
C ASN A 84 -17.27 1.49 -14.89
N ARG A 85 -17.78 0.30 -14.57
CA ARG A 85 -19.21 -0.01 -14.65
C ARG A 85 -20.02 0.87 -13.70
N VAL A 86 -19.61 1.01 -12.45
CA VAL A 86 -20.30 1.84 -11.44
C VAL A 86 -20.37 3.30 -11.91
N VAL A 87 -19.26 3.87 -12.36
CA VAL A 87 -19.23 5.25 -12.88
C VAL A 87 -20.12 5.38 -14.11
N GLN A 88 -20.09 4.43 -15.04
CA GLN A 88 -20.91 4.47 -16.25
C GLN A 88 -22.41 4.45 -15.95
N GLU A 89 -22.87 3.56 -15.06
CA GLU A 89 -24.27 3.51 -14.66
C GLU A 89 -24.70 4.78 -13.91
N GLY A 90 -23.83 5.33 -13.05
CA GLY A 90 -24.06 6.62 -12.41
C GLY A 90 -24.23 7.77 -13.42
N LEU A 91 -23.32 7.88 -14.40
CA LEU A 91 -23.40 8.91 -15.44
C LEU A 91 -24.66 8.79 -16.31
N LYS A 92 -25.10 7.56 -16.63
CA LYS A 92 -26.39 7.34 -17.34
C LYS A 92 -27.57 7.80 -16.50
N GLN A 93 -27.63 7.38 -15.23
CA GLN A 93 -28.74 7.70 -14.34
C GLN A 93 -28.85 9.21 -14.07
N CYS A 94 -27.71 9.91 -14.04
CA CYS A 94 -27.66 11.36 -13.93
C CYS A 94 -27.86 12.10 -15.27
N GLY A 95 -27.99 11.40 -16.40
CA GLY A 95 -28.22 11.98 -17.72
C GLY A 95 -26.99 12.58 -18.41
N TYR A 96 -25.79 12.36 -17.87
CA TYR A 96 -24.52 12.82 -18.47
C TYR A 96 -24.09 11.97 -19.66
N LEU A 97 -24.50 10.70 -19.68
CA LEU A 97 -24.10 9.72 -20.69
C LEU A 97 -25.33 9.18 -21.41
N LYS A 98 -25.32 9.27 -22.75
CA LYS A 98 -26.35 8.72 -23.64
C LYS A 98 -25.80 7.45 -24.31
N ASP A 99 -25.14 7.63 -25.46
CA ASP A 99 -24.56 6.54 -26.27
C ASP A 99 -23.02 6.52 -26.25
N GLN A 100 -22.40 7.44 -25.49
CA GLN A 100 -20.95 7.54 -25.39
C GLN A 100 -20.34 6.44 -24.51
N LYS A 101 -19.05 6.17 -24.70
CA LYS A 101 -18.25 5.37 -23.75
C LYS A 101 -17.35 6.30 -22.95
N ILE A 102 -17.03 5.91 -21.72
CA ILE A 102 -16.01 6.59 -20.91
C ILE A 102 -14.64 6.34 -21.58
N ALA A 103 -13.93 7.40 -21.92
CA ALA A 103 -12.61 7.33 -22.53
C ALA A 103 -11.48 7.47 -21.50
N GLU A 104 -11.65 8.32 -20.49
CA GLU A 104 -10.65 8.61 -19.47
C GLU A 104 -11.33 9.14 -18.19
N ILE A 105 -10.80 8.79 -17.02
CA ILE A 105 -11.20 9.34 -15.72
C ILE A 105 -9.94 9.94 -15.07
N LYS A 106 -9.92 11.26 -14.85
CA LYS A 106 -8.83 11.97 -14.18
C LYS A 106 -9.31 12.53 -12.85
N ILE A 107 -8.60 12.22 -11.78
CA ILE A 107 -8.81 12.84 -10.48
C ILE A 107 -7.90 14.07 -10.41
N GLN A 108 -8.47 15.27 -10.41
CA GLN A 108 -7.71 16.50 -10.16
C GLN A 108 -7.68 16.76 -8.65
N SER A 109 -6.55 16.44 -8.03
CA SER A 109 -6.29 16.84 -6.64
C SER A 109 -6.12 18.35 -6.57
N GLN A 110 -6.99 19.06 -5.86
CA GLN A 110 -6.74 20.44 -5.46
C GLN A 110 -5.63 20.41 -4.40
N ILE A 111 -4.43 20.84 -4.76
CA ILE A 111 -3.35 21.07 -3.80
C ILE A 111 -3.81 22.26 -2.93
N SER A 112 -4.09 22.01 -1.65
CA SER A 112 -4.24 23.05 -0.62
C SER A 112 -2.92 23.28 0.09
#